data_AF-A0A4D4MUG2-F1
#
_entry.id   AF-A0A4D4MUG2-F1
#
_cell.length_a   1.000
_cell.length_b   1.000
_cell.length_c   1.000
_cell.angle_alpha   90.00
_cell.angle_beta   90.00
_cell.angle_gamma   90.00
#
_symmetry.space_group_name_H-M   'P 1'
#
loop_
_entity.id
_entity.type
_entity.pdbx_description
1 polymer ?
#
loop_
_entity_poly.entity_id
_entity_poly.type
_entity_poly.pdbx_seq_one_letter_code
_entity_poly.pdbx_strand_id
1 'polypeptide(L)'
;MLRWSAAVVVFAAVGAASAYGIAAMERTDVPGLATASDGRWEYPEIVKPPLPSGSPGPLAEANKAGTHYADLRALVLPAPEGAKEDRTLRGEDGWLPAKTFVAEYAGKDDRDTVRQLLADNGLRHIAARGWTTQDGTRTRIYLLQFDTAAVVDDLLSSELTDYDAPRYALRGAAQLSRDEKFPESTWVEGVDRAVFAETRPYGREQDRQAYLGASDTLAVVVQSGAGGAKAVPFQQTVTLQSQMLG
;
A
#
# COMPACT_ATOMS: atom_id res chain seq x y z
N MET A 1 56.24 -23.63 -30.43
CA MET A 1 54.98 -23.13 -31.00
C MET A 1 53.75 -23.55 -30.19
N LEU A 2 53.46 -24.85 -30.01
CA LEU A 2 52.24 -25.34 -29.34
C LEU A 2 51.95 -24.75 -27.95
N ARG A 3 52.98 -24.56 -27.12
CA ARG A 3 52.84 -24.02 -25.75
C ARG A 3 52.35 -22.56 -25.72
N TRP A 4 52.79 -21.76 -26.69
CA TRP A 4 52.38 -20.36 -26.81
C TRP A 4 50.95 -20.24 -27.35
N SER A 5 50.58 -21.10 -28.30
CA SER A 5 49.20 -21.18 -28.80
C SER A 5 48.22 -21.58 -27.70
N ALA A 6 48.58 -22.57 -26.87
CA ALA A 6 47.74 -22.99 -25.74
C ALA A 6 47.55 -21.85 -24.71
N ALA A 7 48.60 -21.11 -24.39
CA ALA A 7 48.52 -19.97 -23.48
C ALA A 7 47.56 -18.88 -24.01
N VAL A 8 47.66 -18.53 -25.29
CA VAL A 8 46.78 -17.53 -25.92
C VAL A 8 45.31 -17.96 -25.87
N VAL A 9 45.03 -19.24 -26.14
CA VAL A 9 43.66 -19.78 -26.10
C VAL A 9 43.10 -19.74 -24.67
N VAL A 10 43.89 -20.09 -23.66
CA VAL A 10 43.45 -20.04 -22.25
C VAL A 10 43.15 -18.60 -21.84
N PHE A 11 44.04 -17.64 -22.15
CA PHE A 11 43.80 -16.23 -21.83
C PHE A 11 42.58 -15.67 -22.56
N ALA A 12 42.38 -16.02 -23.83
CA ALA A 12 41.20 -15.62 -24.59
C ALA A 12 39.91 -16.19 -23.98
N ALA A 13 39.92 -17.47 -23.61
CA ALA A 13 38.76 -18.13 -23.01
C ALA A 13 38.42 -17.56 -21.62
N VAL A 14 39.41 -17.41 -20.74
CA VAL A 14 39.19 -16.84 -19.40
C VAL A 14 38.79 -15.37 -19.47
N GLY A 15 39.41 -14.60 -20.36
CA GLY A 15 39.07 -13.19 -20.59
C GLY A 15 37.64 -13.04 -21.12
N ALA A 16 37.25 -13.81 -22.14
CA ALA A 16 35.91 -13.78 -22.70
C ALA A 16 34.84 -14.26 -21.69
N ALA A 17 35.12 -15.31 -20.92
CA ALA A 17 34.21 -15.80 -19.90
C ALA A 17 34.00 -14.78 -18.77
N SER A 18 35.08 -14.11 -18.33
CA SER A 18 35.00 -13.06 -17.30
C SER A 18 34.24 -11.83 -17.82
N ALA A 19 34.53 -11.40 -19.05
CA ALA A 19 33.83 -10.28 -19.69
C ALA A 19 32.34 -10.58 -19.89
N TYR A 20 32.00 -11.79 -20.34
CA TYR A 20 30.62 -12.24 -20.49
C TYR A 20 29.92 -12.33 -19.13
N GLY A 21 30.57 -12.89 -18.11
CA GLY A 21 30.02 -12.96 -16.75
C GLY A 21 29.67 -11.58 -16.18
N ILE A 22 30.50 -10.56 -16.42
CA ILE A 22 30.20 -9.18 -16.00
C ILE A 22 29.13 -8.53 -16.88
N ALA A 23 29.19 -8.69 -18.19
CA ALA A 23 28.25 -8.06 -19.11
C ALA A 23 26.84 -8.68 -19.08
N ALA A 24 26.72 -9.93 -18.63
CA ALA A 24 25.43 -10.63 -18.50
C ALA A 24 24.76 -10.43 -17.14
N MET A 25 25.47 -9.90 -16.14
CA MET A 25 24.85 -9.55 -14.85
C MET A 25 23.96 -8.33 -14.99
N GLU A 26 22.85 -8.31 -14.25
CA GLU A 26 22.11 -7.08 -14.03
C GLU A 26 23.00 -6.08 -13.28
N ARG A 27 22.79 -4.78 -13.55
CA ARG A 27 23.61 -3.71 -12.98
C ARG A 27 23.70 -3.78 -11.45
N THR A 28 22.66 -4.31 -10.80
CA THR A 28 22.54 -4.46 -9.34
C THR A 28 23.41 -5.56 -8.76
N ASP A 29 23.81 -6.55 -9.57
CA ASP A 29 24.50 -7.75 -9.10
C ASP A 29 26.00 -7.72 -9.36
N VAL A 30 26.49 -6.66 -10.02
CA VAL A 30 27.92 -6.46 -10.26
C VAL A 30 28.64 -6.16 -8.94
N PRO A 31 29.63 -6.98 -8.54
CA PRO A 31 30.38 -6.76 -7.30
C PRO A 31 31.00 -5.37 -7.25
N GLY A 32 30.73 -4.61 -6.18
CA GLY A 32 31.21 -3.23 -6.00
C GLY A 32 30.37 -2.14 -6.67
N LEU A 33 29.34 -2.50 -7.45
CA LEU A 33 28.33 -1.57 -7.99
C LEU A 33 26.91 -1.86 -7.52
N ALA A 34 26.73 -2.87 -6.66
CA ALA A 34 25.47 -3.15 -6.00
C ALA A 34 24.96 -1.89 -5.28
N THR A 35 23.79 -1.42 -5.70
CA THR A 35 23.14 -0.29 -5.05
C THR A 35 22.59 -0.79 -3.72
N ALA A 36 22.93 -0.12 -2.61
CA ALA A 36 22.34 -0.45 -1.32
C ALA A 36 20.81 -0.37 -1.43
N SER A 37 20.12 -1.37 -0.87
CA SER A 37 18.66 -1.36 -0.84
C SER A 37 18.17 -0.07 -0.18
N ASP A 38 17.25 0.62 -0.84
CA ASP A 38 16.57 1.80 -0.31
C ASP A 38 15.47 1.44 0.71
N GLY A 39 15.33 0.14 0.99
CA GLY A 39 14.39 -0.40 1.97
C GLY A 39 13.01 -0.72 1.40
N ARG A 40 12.78 -0.54 0.10
CA ARG A 40 11.53 -1.00 -0.56
C ARG A 40 11.33 -2.51 -0.40
N TRP A 41 10.07 -2.91 -0.34
CA TRP A 41 9.68 -4.31 -0.36
C TRP A 41 9.49 -4.79 -1.79
N GLU A 42 9.79 -6.05 -2.02
CA GLU A 42 9.49 -6.74 -3.28
C GLU A 42 8.03 -7.16 -3.25
N TYR A 43 7.22 -6.61 -4.14
CA TYR A 43 5.85 -7.06 -4.34
C TYR A 43 5.81 -8.02 -5.52
N PRO A 44 4.91 -9.03 -5.51
CA PRO A 44 4.66 -9.83 -6.70
C PRO A 44 4.17 -8.94 -7.84
N GLU A 45 4.08 -9.47 -9.06
CA GLU A 45 3.54 -8.72 -10.20
C GLU A 45 2.13 -8.18 -9.87
N ILE A 46 1.98 -6.86 -9.94
CA ILE A 46 0.73 -6.16 -9.65
C ILE A 46 0.08 -5.78 -10.99
N VAL A 47 -1.10 -6.34 -11.24
CA VAL A 47 -1.91 -6.03 -12.42
C VAL A 47 -3.27 -5.49 -11.99
N LYS A 48 -3.79 -4.51 -12.74
CA LYS A 48 -5.16 -4.04 -12.53
C LYS A 48 -6.15 -5.15 -12.86
N PRO A 49 -7.15 -5.42 -12.02
CA PRO A 49 -8.19 -6.39 -12.33
C PRO A 49 -8.98 -5.97 -13.58
N PRO A 50 -9.50 -6.95 -14.35
CA PRO A 50 -10.34 -6.65 -15.49
C PRO A 50 -11.66 -6.03 -15.05
N LEU A 51 -12.21 -5.14 -15.88
CA LEU A 51 -13.53 -4.55 -15.65
C LEU A 51 -14.62 -5.48 -16.20
N PRO A 52 -15.82 -5.49 -15.58
CA PRO A 52 -16.98 -6.13 -16.16
C PRO A 52 -17.28 -5.56 -17.56
N SER A 53 -17.78 -6.40 -18.46
CA SER A 53 -18.05 -6.00 -19.86
C SER A 53 -18.96 -4.77 -19.91
N GLY A 54 -18.58 -3.77 -20.70
CA GLY A 54 -19.33 -2.51 -20.85
C GLY A 54 -19.17 -1.52 -19.71
N SER A 55 -18.43 -1.86 -18.64
CA SER A 55 -18.17 -0.93 -17.54
C SER A 55 -17.04 0.05 -17.89
N PRO A 56 -17.21 1.36 -17.64
CA PRO A 56 -16.15 2.34 -17.83
C PRO A 56 -15.05 2.18 -16.78
N GLY A 57 -13.84 2.65 -17.09
CA GLY A 57 -12.78 2.80 -16.09
C GLY A 57 -13.12 3.85 -15.03
N PRO A 58 -12.45 3.84 -13.86
CA PRO A 58 -12.78 4.72 -12.74
C PRO A 58 -12.75 6.21 -13.12
N LEU A 59 -11.76 6.62 -13.94
CA LEU A 59 -11.59 8.01 -14.40
C LEU A 59 -12.24 8.32 -15.75
N ALA A 60 -12.98 7.37 -16.33
CA ALA A 60 -13.57 7.60 -17.64
C ALA A 60 -14.77 8.55 -17.53
N GLU A 61 -14.89 9.48 -18.49
CA GLU A 61 -15.99 10.45 -18.56
C GLU A 61 -17.40 9.83 -18.51
N ALA A 62 -17.55 8.59 -18.99
CA ALA A 62 -18.81 7.85 -18.92
C ALA A 62 -19.19 7.40 -17.50
N ASN A 63 -18.23 7.37 -16.56
CA ASN A 63 -18.43 6.99 -15.16
C ASN A 63 -18.95 8.15 -14.31
N LYS A 64 -20.18 8.61 -14.56
CA LYS A 64 -20.74 9.79 -13.89
C LYS A 64 -20.99 9.62 -12.39
N ALA A 65 -21.16 8.38 -11.93
CA ALA A 65 -21.35 8.08 -10.50
C ALA A 65 -20.02 7.97 -9.74
N GLY A 66 -18.89 7.90 -10.46
CA GLY A 66 -17.60 7.54 -9.88
C GLY A 66 -17.67 6.18 -9.20
N THR A 67 -18.17 5.16 -9.91
CA THR A 67 -18.26 3.79 -9.39
C THR A 67 -16.97 3.04 -9.68
N HIS A 68 -16.45 2.29 -8.69
CA HIS A 68 -15.36 1.35 -8.91
C HIS A 68 -15.92 0.01 -9.38
N TYR A 69 -15.88 -0.23 -10.69
CA TYR A 69 -16.48 -1.42 -11.31
C TYR A 69 -15.62 -2.70 -11.17
N ALA A 70 -14.34 -2.56 -10.85
CA ALA A 70 -13.49 -3.72 -10.61
C ALA A 70 -13.87 -4.43 -9.31
N ASP A 71 -13.56 -5.73 -9.22
CA ASP A 71 -13.74 -6.47 -7.97
C ASP A 71 -12.84 -5.87 -6.88
N LEU A 72 -13.45 -5.31 -5.84
CA LEU A 72 -12.77 -4.66 -4.72
C LEU A 72 -11.70 -5.57 -4.07
N ARG A 73 -11.92 -6.88 -4.03
CA ARG A 73 -11.00 -7.85 -3.43
C ARG A 73 -9.71 -8.02 -4.23
N ALA A 74 -9.77 -7.73 -5.52
CA ALA A 74 -8.63 -7.75 -6.43
C ALA A 74 -7.89 -6.40 -6.46
N LEU A 75 -8.50 -5.32 -5.95
CA LEU A 75 -7.87 -4.00 -5.82
C LEU A 75 -6.98 -3.87 -4.58
N VAL A 76 -7.16 -4.73 -3.57
CA VAL A 76 -6.31 -4.72 -2.37
C VAL A 76 -4.92 -5.25 -2.72
N LEU A 77 -3.88 -4.47 -2.44
CA LEU A 77 -2.49 -4.84 -2.69
C LEU A 77 -2.15 -6.21 -2.07
N PRO A 78 -1.46 -7.12 -2.81
CA PRO A 78 -0.95 -8.36 -2.22
C PRO A 78 0.14 -8.07 -1.20
N ALA A 79 0.41 -9.05 -0.32
CA ALA A 79 1.55 -8.96 0.58
C ALA A 79 2.87 -9.02 -0.23
N PRO A 80 3.92 -8.30 0.20
CA PRO A 80 5.23 -8.42 -0.41
C PRO A 80 5.83 -9.81 -0.18
N GLU A 81 6.81 -10.16 -0.99
CA GLU A 81 7.49 -11.45 -0.95
C GLU A 81 8.10 -11.71 0.43
N GLY A 82 7.93 -12.95 0.92
CA GLY A 82 8.41 -13.37 2.22
C GLY A 82 7.65 -12.81 3.44
N ALA A 83 6.63 -11.97 3.25
CA ALA A 83 5.79 -11.50 4.34
C ALA A 83 4.79 -12.57 4.80
N LYS A 84 4.50 -12.59 6.10
CA LYS A 84 3.48 -13.45 6.68
C LYS A 84 2.13 -12.75 6.62
N GLU A 85 1.22 -13.24 5.79
CA GLU A 85 -0.13 -12.69 5.73
C GLU A 85 -0.92 -12.86 7.02
N ASP A 86 -1.71 -11.84 7.35
CA ASP A 86 -2.79 -11.91 8.31
C ASP A 86 -4.07 -12.42 7.63
N ARG A 87 -4.28 -13.72 7.74
CA ARG A 87 -5.45 -14.39 7.15
C ARG A 87 -6.77 -13.98 7.77
N THR A 88 -6.76 -13.36 8.96
CA THR A 88 -8.00 -12.92 9.62
C THR A 88 -8.64 -11.73 8.91
N LEU A 89 -7.85 -10.96 8.16
CA LEU A 89 -8.35 -9.81 7.38
C LEU A 89 -8.94 -10.19 6.03
N ARG A 90 -8.78 -11.43 5.56
CA ARG A 90 -9.41 -11.88 4.31
C ARG A 90 -10.94 -11.94 4.43
N GLY A 91 -11.49 -12.09 5.64
CA GLY A 91 -12.92 -12.22 5.86
C GLY A 91 -13.53 -13.49 5.24
N GLU A 92 -14.86 -13.52 5.12
CA GLU A 92 -15.61 -14.61 4.51
C GLU A 92 -15.84 -14.28 3.04
N ASP A 93 -15.50 -15.20 2.13
CA ASP A 93 -15.52 -14.97 0.67
C ASP A 93 -14.77 -13.72 0.19
N GLY A 94 -13.78 -13.25 0.96
CA GLY A 94 -13.01 -12.04 0.68
C GLY A 94 -13.62 -10.75 1.24
N TRP A 95 -14.73 -10.85 1.96
CA TRP A 95 -15.43 -9.71 2.56
C TRP A 95 -15.23 -9.64 4.08
N LEU A 96 -14.63 -8.55 4.52
CA LEU A 96 -14.38 -8.27 5.93
C LEU A 96 -15.65 -7.69 6.59
N PRO A 97 -16.09 -8.23 7.74
CA PRO A 97 -17.17 -7.63 8.51
C PRO A 97 -16.81 -6.22 8.99
N ALA A 98 -17.74 -5.26 8.89
CA ALA A 98 -17.54 -3.88 9.33
C ALA A 98 -17.06 -3.77 10.79
N LYS A 99 -17.57 -4.64 11.68
CA LYS A 99 -17.14 -4.70 13.09
C LYS A 99 -15.63 -4.95 13.25
N THR A 100 -15.00 -5.66 12.32
CA THR A 100 -13.57 -5.94 12.37
C THR A 100 -12.76 -4.70 12.02
N PHE A 101 -13.19 -3.94 11.00
CA PHE A 101 -12.61 -2.63 10.69
C PHE A 101 -12.84 -1.63 11.83
N VAL A 102 -14.06 -1.53 12.35
CA VAL A 102 -14.37 -0.66 13.50
C VAL A 102 -13.53 -1.03 14.73
N ALA A 103 -13.16 -2.29 14.90
CA ALA A 103 -12.26 -2.68 15.99
C ALA A 103 -10.86 -2.07 15.90
N GLU A 104 -10.44 -1.53 14.74
CA GLU A 104 -9.18 -0.80 14.59
C GLU A 104 -9.13 0.49 15.42
N TYR A 105 -10.26 1.08 15.78
CA TYR A 105 -10.31 2.31 16.57
C TYR A 105 -10.17 2.04 18.07
N ALA A 106 -9.36 2.87 18.75
CA ALA A 106 -8.92 2.65 20.12
C ALA A 106 -10.05 2.87 21.14
N GLY A 107 -10.71 4.04 21.07
CA GLY A 107 -11.77 4.44 21.97
C GLY A 107 -13.09 3.71 21.71
N LYS A 108 -13.86 3.40 22.77
CA LYS A 108 -15.22 2.85 22.59
C LYS A 108 -16.13 3.87 21.87
N ASP A 109 -16.04 5.13 22.25
CA ASP A 109 -16.88 6.19 21.69
C ASP A 109 -16.52 6.42 20.22
N ASP A 110 -15.24 6.46 19.87
CA ASP A 110 -14.78 6.49 18.46
C ASP A 110 -15.33 5.30 17.66
N ARG A 111 -15.31 4.09 18.24
CA ARG A 111 -15.90 2.90 17.61
C ARG A 111 -17.41 3.02 17.43
N ASP A 112 -18.10 3.70 18.34
CA ASP A 112 -19.53 3.95 18.24
C ASP A 112 -19.83 4.94 17.12
N THR A 113 -19.12 6.06 17.08
CA THR A 113 -19.23 7.10 16.07
C THR A 113 -18.88 6.59 14.67
N VAL A 114 -17.72 5.95 14.49
CA VAL A 114 -17.30 5.44 13.17
C VAL A 114 -18.28 4.38 12.66
N ARG A 115 -18.79 3.50 13.52
CA ARG A 115 -19.79 2.52 13.08
C ARG A 115 -21.05 3.20 12.56
N GLN A 116 -21.54 4.21 13.28
CA GLN A 116 -22.72 4.96 12.86
C GLN A 116 -22.44 5.68 11.54
N LEU A 117 -21.30 6.36 11.43
CA LEU A 117 -20.87 7.04 10.21
C LEU A 117 -20.87 6.10 8.98
N LEU A 118 -20.31 4.88 9.14
CA LEU A 118 -20.29 3.88 8.07
C LEU A 118 -21.70 3.40 7.68
N ALA A 119 -22.61 3.26 8.66
CA ALA A 119 -23.98 2.83 8.43
C ALA A 119 -24.81 3.94 7.74
N ASP A 120 -24.70 5.17 8.23
CA ASP A 120 -25.43 6.33 7.72
C ASP A 120 -25.02 6.69 6.29
N ASN A 121 -23.77 6.39 5.91
CA ASN A 121 -23.23 6.60 4.57
C ASN A 121 -23.36 5.38 3.64
N GLY A 122 -24.03 4.31 4.07
CA GLY A 122 -24.35 3.18 3.21
C GLY A 122 -23.14 2.31 2.82
N LEU A 123 -22.25 2.01 3.77
CA LEU A 123 -21.17 1.05 3.55
C LEU A 123 -21.69 -0.27 2.94
N ARG A 124 -21.22 -0.62 1.75
CA ARG A 124 -21.62 -1.85 1.02
C ARG A 124 -20.76 -3.03 1.39
N HIS A 125 -19.45 -2.87 1.21
CA HIS A 125 -18.48 -3.94 1.35
C HIS A 125 -17.15 -3.43 1.88
N ILE A 126 -16.42 -4.32 2.56
CA ILE A 126 -15.02 -4.10 2.92
C ILE A 126 -14.20 -5.26 2.39
N ALA A 127 -13.17 -4.97 1.60
CA ALA A 127 -12.11 -5.92 1.28
C ALA A 127 -10.84 -5.49 2.03
N ALA A 128 -10.11 -6.45 2.61
CA ALA A 128 -8.92 -6.12 3.37
C ALA A 128 -7.82 -7.17 3.22
N ARG A 129 -6.58 -6.72 3.39
CA ARG A 129 -5.39 -7.57 3.51
C ARG A 129 -4.47 -6.97 4.55
N GLY A 130 -3.73 -7.83 5.22
CA GLY A 130 -2.62 -7.39 6.04
C GLY A 130 -1.53 -8.44 6.07
N TRP A 131 -0.36 -8.00 6.50
CA TRP A 131 0.83 -8.84 6.56
C TRP A 131 1.81 -8.31 7.60
N THR A 132 2.75 -9.17 7.99
CA THR A 132 3.91 -8.82 8.79
C THR A 132 5.18 -9.21 8.04
N THR A 133 6.05 -8.24 7.78
CA THR A 133 7.36 -8.47 7.16
C THR A 133 8.36 -9.02 8.17
N GLN A 134 9.51 -9.51 7.67
CA GLN A 134 10.55 -10.10 8.52
C GLN A 134 11.14 -9.11 9.54
N ASP A 135 11.14 -7.81 9.22
CA ASP A 135 11.56 -6.75 10.15
C ASP A 135 10.49 -6.41 11.21
N GLY A 136 9.39 -7.16 11.26
CA GLY A 136 8.31 -6.99 12.24
C GLY A 136 7.32 -5.88 11.90
N THR A 137 7.47 -5.21 10.75
CA THR A 137 6.52 -4.21 10.30
C THR A 137 5.19 -4.86 9.93
N ARG A 138 4.11 -4.38 10.51
CA ARG A 138 2.74 -4.83 10.25
C ARG A 138 2.05 -3.83 9.34
N THR A 139 1.51 -4.30 8.23
CA THR A 139 0.71 -3.48 7.31
C THR A 139 -0.70 -4.04 7.24
N ARG A 140 -1.69 -3.14 7.22
CA ARG A 140 -3.11 -3.45 7.06
C ARG A 140 -3.69 -2.46 6.04
N ILE A 141 -4.41 -2.98 5.07
CA ILE A 141 -5.11 -2.20 4.05
C ILE A 141 -6.58 -2.60 4.10
N TYR A 142 -7.44 -1.60 4.22
CA TYR A 142 -8.89 -1.74 4.16
C TYR A 142 -9.39 -0.93 2.98
N LEU A 143 -10.15 -1.54 2.07
CA LEU A 143 -10.90 -0.87 1.04
C LEU A 143 -12.38 -0.94 1.40
N LEU A 144 -13.00 0.20 1.62
CA LEU A 144 -14.40 0.37 1.99
C LEU A 144 -15.14 0.94 0.79
N GLN A 145 -16.15 0.23 0.31
CA GLN A 145 -16.96 0.64 -0.83
C GLN A 145 -18.30 1.22 -0.36
N PHE A 146 -18.67 2.36 -0.94
CA PHE A 146 -19.89 3.12 -0.67
C PHE A 146 -20.72 3.27 -1.95
N ASP A 147 -21.75 4.12 -1.89
CA ASP A 147 -22.70 4.31 -2.99
C ASP A 147 -22.17 5.23 -4.10
N THR A 148 -21.36 6.22 -3.75
CA THR A 148 -20.90 7.26 -4.68
C THR A 148 -19.55 7.82 -4.28
N ALA A 149 -18.86 8.44 -5.25
CA ALA A 149 -17.64 9.18 -4.98
C ALA A 149 -17.83 10.38 -4.04
N ALA A 150 -19.00 11.03 -4.06
CA ALA A 150 -19.29 12.16 -3.18
C ALA A 150 -19.29 11.77 -1.69
N VAL A 151 -19.78 10.57 -1.37
CA VAL A 151 -19.71 10.02 0.00
C VAL A 151 -18.26 9.81 0.42
N VAL A 152 -17.42 9.29 -0.46
CA VAL A 152 -15.99 9.07 -0.15
C VAL A 152 -15.24 10.38 0.02
N ASP A 153 -15.53 11.38 -0.82
CA ASP A 153 -14.95 12.72 -0.70
C ASP A 153 -15.30 13.37 0.65
N ASP A 154 -16.57 13.32 1.06
CA ASP A 154 -17.01 13.84 2.36
C ASP A 154 -16.40 13.06 3.54
N LEU A 155 -16.40 11.72 3.44
CA LEU A 155 -15.78 10.87 4.46
C LEU A 155 -14.29 11.17 4.64
N LEU A 156 -13.56 11.33 3.54
CA LEU A 156 -12.14 11.63 3.56
C LEU A 156 -11.88 13.04 4.10
N SER A 157 -12.55 14.05 3.54
CA SER A 157 -12.24 15.46 3.77
C SER A 157 -12.78 16.03 5.09
N SER A 158 -13.89 15.46 5.59
CA SER A 158 -14.68 16.10 6.65
C SER A 158 -15.03 15.18 7.81
N GLU A 159 -15.18 13.86 7.60
CA GLU A 159 -15.69 12.98 8.67
C GLU A 159 -14.62 12.11 9.34
N LEU A 160 -13.64 11.59 8.58
CA LEU A 160 -12.59 10.70 9.10
C LEU A 160 -11.26 11.41 9.30
N THR A 161 -11.02 12.50 8.57
CA THR A 161 -9.78 13.27 8.69
C THR A 161 -10.08 14.76 8.80
N ASP A 162 -9.16 15.47 9.45
CA ASP A 162 -9.02 16.92 9.38
C ASP A 162 -7.72 17.25 8.63
N TYR A 163 -7.47 18.54 8.41
CA TYR A 163 -6.25 19.02 7.75
C TYR A 163 -4.96 18.47 8.40
N ASP A 164 -4.90 18.47 9.73
CA ASP A 164 -3.68 18.14 10.47
C ASP A 164 -3.59 16.68 10.94
N ALA A 165 -4.72 15.99 11.14
CA ALA A 165 -4.75 14.65 11.73
C ALA A 165 -6.03 13.86 11.39
N PRO A 166 -6.02 12.52 11.53
CA PRO A 166 -7.26 11.73 11.57
C PRO A 166 -8.13 12.13 12.76
N ARG A 167 -9.46 12.12 12.58
CA ARG A 167 -10.43 12.51 13.63
C ARG A 167 -10.58 11.49 14.74
N TYR A 168 -10.31 10.22 14.43
CA TYR A 168 -10.48 9.10 15.36
C TYR A 168 -9.17 8.32 15.49
N ALA A 169 -8.79 8.02 16.72
CA ALA A 169 -7.52 7.35 16.99
C ALA A 169 -7.60 5.84 16.68
N LEU A 170 -6.67 5.34 15.86
CA LEU A 170 -6.49 3.91 15.69
C LEU A 170 -5.67 3.31 16.84
N ARG A 171 -5.86 2.01 17.09
CA ARG A 171 -5.07 1.24 18.05
C ARG A 171 -3.60 1.25 17.65
N GLY A 172 -2.75 1.70 18.57
CA GLY A 172 -1.28 1.70 18.40
C GLY A 172 -0.68 3.09 18.33
N ALA A 173 -1.43 4.07 17.82
CA ALA A 173 -0.97 5.45 17.65
C ALA A 173 -1.44 6.34 18.82
N ALA A 174 -0.51 7.08 19.43
CA ALA A 174 -0.87 8.07 20.44
C ALA A 174 -1.39 9.37 19.82
N GLN A 175 -0.64 9.93 18.86
CA GLN A 175 -0.98 11.18 18.20
C GLN A 175 -0.38 11.19 16.79
N LEU A 176 -1.17 11.55 15.78
CA LEU A 176 -0.74 11.62 14.38
C LEU A 176 -0.75 13.08 13.91
N SER A 177 0.18 13.41 13.02
CA SER A 177 0.17 14.66 12.26
C SER A 177 0.35 14.36 10.78
N ARG A 178 -0.02 15.32 9.93
CA ARG A 178 0.21 15.25 8.49
C ARG A 178 1.69 14.95 8.19
N ASP A 179 1.94 14.00 7.30
CA ASP A 179 3.30 13.68 6.87
C ASP A 179 3.73 14.62 5.74
N GLU A 180 4.22 15.80 6.11
CA GLU A 180 4.73 16.82 5.17
C GLU A 180 5.92 16.32 4.33
N LYS A 181 6.55 15.21 4.72
CA LYS A 181 7.69 14.61 3.99
C LYS A 181 7.23 13.58 2.96
N PHE A 182 5.92 13.33 2.85
CA PHE A 182 5.39 12.43 1.84
C PHE A 182 5.59 13.03 0.44
N PRO A 183 6.26 12.32 -0.49
CA PRO A 183 6.68 12.89 -1.77
C PRO A 183 5.50 13.18 -2.70
N GLU A 184 5.37 14.43 -3.13
CA GLU A 184 4.31 14.83 -4.06
C GLU A 184 4.37 14.09 -5.39
N SER A 185 5.58 13.74 -5.87
CA SER A 185 5.84 13.03 -7.13
C SER A 185 5.19 11.64 -7.23
N THR A 186 4.67 11.10 -6.12
CA THR A 186 3.94 9.83 -6.08
C THR A 186 2.43 9.98 -6.30
N TRP A 187 1.97 11.18 -6.66
CA TRP A 187 0.55 11.44 -6.91
C TRP A 187 0.03 10.59 -8.08
N VAL A 188 -1.18 10.05 -7.89
CA VAL A 188 -1.89 9.25 -8.90
C VAL A 188 -3.17 10.02 -9.23
N GLU A 189 -3.43 10.16 -10.53
CA GLU A 189 -4.60 10.89 -11.01
C GLU A 189 -5.90 10.26 -10.50
N GLY A 190 -6.82 11.12 -10.05
CA GLY A 190 -8.12 10.70 -9.52
C GLY A 190 -8.09 9.91 -8.22
N VAL A 191 -6.98 9.99 -7.47
CA VAL A 191 -6.86 9.44 -6.12
C VAL A 191 -6.49 10.56 -5.15
N ASP A 192 -7.45 10.96 -4.33
CA ASP A 192 -7.23 11.87 -3.22
C ASP A 192 -6.51 11.15 -2.09
N ARG A 193 -5.67 11.86 -1.34
CA ARG A 193 -4.88 11.26 -0.25
C ARG A 193 -4.69 12.20 0.93
N ALA A 194 -4.86 11.66 2.12
CA ALA A 194 -4.44 12.26 3.38
C ALA A 194 -3.48 11.30 4.08
N VAL A 195 -2.24 11.74 4.31
CA VAL A 195 -1.16 10.90 4.82
C VAL A 195 -0.62 11.46 6.12
N PHE A 196 -0.46 10.58 7.11
CA PHE A 196 -0.13 10.94 8.48
C PHE A 196 0.98 10.04 9.04
N ALA A 197 1.79 10.60 9.93
CA ALA A 197 2.79 9.88 10.70
C ALA A 197 2.60 10.18 12.18
N GLU A 198 2.78 9.16 13.02
CA GLU A 198 2.73 9.36 14.47
C GLU A 198 3.82 10.35 14.90
N THR A 199 3.47 11.25 15.81
CA THR A 199 4.37 12.25 16.39
C THR A 199 5.11 11.66 17.59
N ARG A 200 6.33 12.14 17.84
CA ARG A 200 7.09 11.72 19.02
C ARG A 200 6.50 12.32 20.30
N PRO A 201 6.63 11.63 21.46
CA PRO A 201 7.27 10.31 21.63
C PRO A 201 6.36 9.15 21.22
N TYR A 202 6.95 8.11 20.63
CA TYR A 202 6.23 6.89 20.25
C TYR A 202 6.07 5.94 21.44
N GLY A 203 5.03 5.10 21.38
CA GLY A 203 4.86 3.97 22.29
C GLY A 203 5.83 2.82 21.99
N ARG A 204 5.31 1.58 22.02
CA ARG A 204 6.10 0.38 21.68
C ARG A 204 6.40 0.29 20.19
N GLU A 205 5.55 0.87 19.38
CA GLU A 205 5.63 0.92 17.92
C GLU A 205 5.42 2.37 17.48
N GLN A 206 5.80 2.67 16.25
CA GLN A 206 5.39 3.88 15.56
C GLN A 206 4.40 3.52 14.45
N ASP A 207 3.34 4.28 14.34
CA ASP A 207 2.33 4.14 13.31
C ASP A 207 2.47 5.18 12.18
N ARG A 208 2.08 4.77 10.98
CA ARG A 208 1.85 5.60 9.79
C ARG A 208 0.50 5.23 9.20
N GLN A 209 -0.23 6.23 8.73
CA GLN A 209 -1.60 6.06 8.24
C GLN A 209 -1.81 6.84 6.96
N ALA A 210 -2.52 6.26 6.00
CA ALA A 210 -2.99 6.98 4.83
C ALA A 210 -4.46 6.66 4.58
N TYR A 211 -5.21 7.69 4.23
CA TYR A 211 -6.58 7.60 3.75
C TYR A 211 -6.58 7.99 2.27
N LEU A 212 -7.14 7.14 1.41
CA LEU A 212 -7.18 7.37 -0.03
C LEU A 212 -8.63 7.37 -0.50
N GLY A 213 -9.04 8.39 -1.22
CA GLY A 213 -10.36 8.45 -1.86
C GLY A 213 -10.23 8.25 -3.36
N ALA A 214 -10.96 7.30 -3.92
CA ALA A 214 -10.99 7.08 -5.36
C ALA A 214 -12.33 6.48 -5.77
N SER A 215 -13.10 7.20 -6.60
CA SER A 215 -14.46 6.77 -6.93
C SER A 215 -15.26 6.53 -5.63
N ASP A 216 -16.15 5.54 -5.61
CA ASP A 216 -16.95 5.10 -4.46
C ASP A 216 -16.15 4.28 -3.43
N THR A 217 -14.82 4.28 -3.49
CA THR A 217 -13.96 3.50 -2.61
C THR A 217 -13.04 4.39 -1.75
N LEU A 218 -13.11 4.19 -0.43
CA LEU A 218 -12.17 4.73 0.55
C LEU A 218 -11.17 3.64 0.95
N ALA A 219 -9.87 3.92 0.84
CA ALA A 219 -8.83 3.08 1.39
C ALA A 219 -8.30 3.62 2.71
N VAL A 220 -8.03 2.74 3.68
CA VAL A 220 -7.27 3.04 4.90
C VAL A 220 -6.06 2.11 4.95
N VAL A 221 -4.86 2.69 4.87
CA VAL A 221 -3.58 1.98 4.95
C VAL A 221 -2.93 2.31 6.28
N VAL A 222 -2.61 1.29 7.08
CA VAL A 222 -1.96 1.42 8.39
C VAL A 222 -0.69 0.59 8.39
N GLN A 223 0.43 1.21 8.76
CA GLN A 223 1.71 0.54 8.93
C GLN A 223 2.28 0.82 10.31
N SER A 224 2.58 -0.24 11.07
CA SER A 224 3.07 -0.19 12.44
C SER A 224 4.36 -0.97 12.58
N GLY A 225 5.37 -0.46 13.29
CA GLY A 225 6.65 -1.15 13.44
C GLY A 225 7.39 -0.82 14.74
N ALA A 226 7.97 -1.86 15.35
CA ALA A 226 8.84 -1.71 16.51
C ALA A 226 10.15 -1.02 16.07
N GLY A 227 10.49 0.12 16.70
CA GLY A 227 11.62 0.96 16.29
C GLY A 227 11.33 1.93 15.14
N GLY A 228 10.08 1.99 14.66
CA GLY A 228 9.65 2.93 13.61
C GLY A 228 9.11 2.23 12.37
N ALA A 229 7.88 2.53 11.95
CA ALA A 229 7.44 2.21 10.59
C ALA A 229 8.27 3.03 9.59
N LYS A 230 9.11 2.35 8.81
CA LYS A 230 10.00 2.99 7.83
C LYS A 230 9.18 3.76 6.78
N ALA A 231 9.62 4.98 6.47
CA ALA A 231 8.93 5.86 5.53
C ALA A 231 8.88 5.29 4.11
N VAL A 232 9.98 4.72 3.60
CA VAL A 232 10.06 4.23 2.21
C VAL A 232 9.08 3.07 1.93
N PRO A 233 9.04 1.98 2.72
CA PRO A 233 8.01 0.94 2.55
C PRO A 233 6.58 1.47 2.61
N PHE A 234 6.31 2.43 3.50
CA PHE A 234 4.99 3.02 3.65
C PHE A 234 4.61 3.84 2.41
N GLN A 235 5.52 4.70 1.93
CA GLN A 235 5.35 5.47 0.69
C GLN A 235 5.12 4.56 -0.51
N GLN A 236 5.90 3.48 -0.63
CA GLN A 236 5.73 2.49 -1.69
C GLN A 236 4.35 1.83 -1.62
N THR A 237 3.93 1.38 -0.43
CA THR A 237 2.63 0.73 -0.22
C THR A 237 1.47 1.66 -0.59
N VAL A 238 1.51 2.91 -0.12
CA VAL A 238 0.49 3.93 -0.45
C VAL A 238 0.46 4.20 -1.95
N THR A 239 1.62 4.36 -2.59
CA THR A 239 1.71 4.61 -4.04
C THR A 239 1.14 3.46 -4.85
N LEU A 240 1.52 2.21 -4.54
CA LEU A 240 1.02 1.03 -5.25
C LEU A 240 -0.49 0.85 -5.04
N GLN A 241 -0.98 1.09 -3.81
CA GLN A 241 -2.41 1.04 -3.56
C GLN A 241 -3.18 2.13 -4.30
N SER A 242 -2.65 3.36 -4.38
CA SER A 242 -3.24 4.42 -5.20
C SER A 242 -3.28 4.02 -6.69
N GLN A 243 -2.23 3.42 -7.23
CA GLN A 243 -2.19 2.93 -8.61
C GLN A 243 -3.21 1.81 -8.90
N MET A 244 -3.58 1.02 -7.89
CA MET A 244 -4.65 0.04 -8.04
C MET A 244 -6.02 0.72 -8.14
N LEU A 245 -6.20 1.86 -7.48
CA LEU A 245 -7.47 2.57 -7.41
C LEU A 245 -7.74 3.50 -8.60
N GLY A 246 -6.71 4.20 -9.11
CA GLY A 246 -6.77 5.12 -10.26
C GLY A 246 -6.11 4.53 -11.50
#